data_AF-A0A1G7ZWT8-F1
#
_entry.id   AF-A0A1G7ZWT8-F1
#
_cell.length_a   1.000
_cell.length_b   1.000
_cell.length_c   1.000
_cell.angle_alpha   90.00
_cell.angle_beta   90.00
_cell.angle_gamma   90.00
#
_symmetry.space_group_name_H-M   'P 1'
#
loop_
_entity.id
_entity.type
_entity.pdbx_description
1 polymer ?
#
loop_
_entity_poly.entity_id
_entity_poly.type
_entity_poly.pdbx_seq_one_letter_code
_entity_poly.pdbx_strand_id
1 'polypeptide(L)'
;MDVPAFGWARFDELAGGSDDADLLAAEGLHGRLDPSGWARVADALARLRPVVDAAVARAAGRAFGDLPDDELSVLGEPGTVGAALRTVQHEPDFPHLTAALHHRHPGLVPHVDRVTRLQLLPHVEEGDSDLHAVVHRELRANAAAFAELSAATGATPLRLHDVLVWLSGSLRLTHAVALGRGLAQS
;
A
#
# COMPACT_ATOMS: atom_id res chain seq x y z
N MET A 1 5.42 -16.40 13.12
CA MET A 1 5.92 -15.59 14.24
C MET A 1 5.47 -14.19 13.92
N ASP A 2 4.44 -13.69 14.58
CA ASP A 2 3.72 -12.50 14.13
C ASP A 2 4.32 -11.26 14.79
N VAL A 3 4.75 -10.31 13.96
CA VAL A 3 5.17 -8.98 14.44
C VAL A 3 3.90 -8.18 14.68
N PRO A 4 3.58 -7.76 15.92
CA PRO A 4 2.38 -6.97 16.17
C PRO A 4 2.49 -5.62 15.48
N ALA A 5 1.77 -5.46 14.38
CA ALA A 5 1.71 -4.22 13.62
C ALA A 5 0.44 -3.45 14.05
N PHE A 6 0.62 -2.31 14.72
CA PHE A 6 -0.36 -1.54 15.52
C PHE A 6 -1.56 -0.91 14.75
N GLY A 7 -2.25 -1.70 13.94
CA GLY A 7 -3.38 -1.38 13.06
C GLY A 7 -3.41 -2.36 11.88
N TRP A 8 -2.21 -2.69 11.40
CA TRP A 8 -1.93 -3.65 10.35
C TRP A 8 -2.24 -5.12 10.73
N ALA A 9 -2.08 -5.53 11.99
CA ALA A 9 -2.42 -6.89 12.42
C ALA A 9 -3.92 -7.20 12.21
N ARG A 10 -4.80 -6.27 12.60
CA ARG A 10 -6.25 -6.41 12.38
C ARG A 10 -6.61 -6.35 10.89
N PHE A 11 -5.91 -5.51 10.13
CA PHE A 11 -6.07 -5.41 8.69
C PHE A 11 -5.74 -6.74 8.01
N ASP A 12 -4.61 -7.35 8.36
CA ASP A 12 -4.14 -8.60 7.75
C ASP A 12 -5.00 -9.82 8.15
N GLU A 13 -5.68 -9.78 9.31
CA GLU A 13 -6.56 -10.85 9.78
C GLU A 13 -7.94 -10.87 9.10
N LEU A 14 -8.37 -9.76 8.51
CA LEU A 14 -9.70 -9.67 7.91
C LEU A 14 -9.73 -10.33 6.52
N ALA A 15 -10.80 -11.07 6.24
CA ALA A 15 -10.97 -11.68 4.93
C ALA A 15 -11.20 -10.61 3.86
N GLY A 16 -10.55 -10.74 2.70
CA GLY A 16 -10.75 -9.84 1.56
C GLY A 16 -11.72 -10.38 0.52
N GLY A 17 -11.85 -9.64 -0.59
CA GLY A 17 -12.50 -10.14 -1.81
C GLY A 17 -13.93 -9.65 -2.05
N SER A 18 -14.42 -8.72 -1.23
CA SER A 18 -15.61 -7.91 -1.53
C SER A 18 -15.33 -6.46 -1.13
N ASP A 19 -16.01 -5.49 -1.74
CA ASP A 19 -15.80 -4.07 -1.40
C ASP A 19 -16.03 -3.81 0.10
N ASP A 20 -17.09 -4.37 0.66
CA ASP A 20 -17.43 -4.21 2.07
C ASP A 20 -16.35 -4.82 2.97
N ALA A 21 -15.85 -6.01 2.65
CA ALA A 21 -14.82 -6.67 3.44
C ALA A 21 -13.48 -5.93 3.37
N ASP A 22 -13.09 -5.46 2.19
CA ASP A 22 -11.87 -4.68 1.99
C ASP A 22 -11.97 -3.30 2.65
N LEU A 23 -13.16 -2.68 2.68
CA LEU A 23 -13.40 -1.44 3.38
C LEU A 23 -13.41 -1.63 4.91
N LEU A 24 -13.94 -2.74 5.42
CA LEU A 24 -13.83 -3.10 6.84
C LEU A 24 -12.36 -3.31 7.25
N ALA A 25 -11.54 -3.90 6.39
CA ALA A 25 -10.10 -3.99 6.60
C ALA A 25 -9.48 -2.59 6.69
N ALA A 26 -9.82 -1.69 5.75
CA ALA A 26 -9.34 -0.31 5.75
C ALA A 26 -9.69 0.47 7.03
N GLU A 27 -10.89 0.30 7.59
CA GLU A 27 -11.25 0.88 8.89
C GLU A 27 -10.36 0.39 10.05
N GLY A 28 -9.81 -0.83 9.93
CA GLY A 28 -8.82 -1.37 10.86
C GLY A 28 -7.51 -0.59 10.90
N LEU A 29 -7.14 0.08 9.80
CA LEU A 29 -5.95 0.94 9.70
C LEU A 29 -6.25 2.40 10.04
N HIS A 30 -7.32 2.96 9.47
CA HIS A 30 -7.57 4.40 9.47
C HIS A 30 -8.64 4.86 10.44
N GLY A 31 -9.20 3.93 11.20
CA GLY A 31 -10.33 4.17 12.07
C GLY A 31 -11.66 4.13 11.31
N ARG A 32 -12.73 4.08 12.10
CA ARG A 32 -14.09 3.94 11.61
C ARG A 32 -14.57 5.17 10.86
N LEU A 33 -15.22 4.93 9.73
CA LEU A 33 -15.99 5.92 9.00
C LEU A 33 -17.36 6.10 9.67
N ASP A 34 -17.89 7.32 9.57
CA ASP A 34 -19.33 7.52 9.78
C ASP A 34 -20.12 6.96 8.57
N PRO A 35 -21.46 6.81 8.67
CA PRO A 35 -22.25 6.25 7.58
C PRO A 35 -22.11 7.00 6.25
N SER A 36 -21.91 8.32 6.29
CA SER A 36 -21.73 9.13 5.09
C SER A 36 -20.35 8.90 4.46
N GLY A 37 -19.30 8.85 5.28
CA GLY A 37 -17.94 8.52 4.85
C GLY A 37 -17.87 7.12 4.25
N TRP A 38 -18.54 6.14 4.88
CA TRP A 38 -18.62 4.78 4.35
C TRP A 38 -19.25 4.77 2.95
N ALA A 39 -20.41 5.41 2.79
CA ALA A 39 -21.10 5.48 1.50
C ALA A 39 -20.26 6.18 0.41
N ARG A 40 -19.52 7.25 0.77
CA ARG A 40 -18.61 7.93 -0.17
C ARG A 40 -17.48 7.01 -0.62
N VAL A 41 -16.84 6.30 0.31
CA VAL A 41 -15.72 5.41 -0.01
C VAL A 41 -16.19 4.22 -0.85
N ALA A 42 -17.34 3.63 -0.52
CA ALA A 42 -17.92 2.55 -1.30
C ALA A 42 -18.29 3.00 -2.72
N ASP A 43 -18.89 4.18 -2.88
CA ASP A 43 -19.16 4.74 -4.21
C ASP A 43 -17.85 5.00 -4.98
N ALA A 44 -16.83 5.56 -4.32
CA ALA A 44 -15.53 5.76 -4.94
C ALA A 44 -14.85 4.44 -5.36
N LEU A 45 -14.90 3.38 -4.55
CA LEU A 45 -14.42 2.05 -4.93
C LEU A 45 -15.14 1.52 -6.17
N ALA A 46 -16.47 1.67 -6.23
CA ALA A 46 -17.25 1.26 -7.38
C ALA A 46 -16.90 2.05 -8.64
N ARG A 47 -16.75 3.37 -8.55
CA ARG A 47 -16.34 4.24 -9.66
C ARG A 47 -14.91 3.96 -10.14
N LEU A 48 -13.98 3.70 -9.23
CA LEU A 48 -12.57 3.46 -9.52
C LEU A 48 -12.28 2.04 -9.99
N ARG A 49 -13.20 1.09 -9.78
CA ARG A 49 -13.01 -0.32 -10.16
C ARG A 49 -12.51 -0.51 -11.59
N PRO A 50 -13.09 0.10 -12.64
CA PRO A 50 -12.59 -0.08 -14.00
C PRO A 50 -11.13 0.41 -14.18
N VAL A 51 -10.74 1.45 -13.45
CA VAL A 51 -9.39 2.03 -13.48
C VAL A 51 -8.39 1.07 -12.82
N VAL A 52 -8.74 0.53 -11.65
CA VAL A 52 -7.89 -0.43 -10.93
C VAL A 52 -7.81 -1.76 -11.66
N ASP A 53 -8.93 -2.29 -12.17
CA ASP A 53 -8.97 -3.55 -12.92
C ASP A 53 -8.11 -3.46 -14.19
N ALA A 54 -8.12 -2.31 -14.88
CA ALA A 54 -7.24 -2.08 -16.02
C ALA A 54 -5.75 -2.07 -15.60
N ALA A 55 -5.41 -1.46 -14.47
CA ALA A 55 -4.05 -1.47 -13.92
C ALA A 55 -3.60 -2.89 -13.53
N VAL A 56 -4.48 -3.67 -12.90
CA VAL A 56 -4.24 -5.08 -12.55
C VAL A 56 -4.02 -5.93 -13.82
N ALA A 57 -4.87 -5.76 -14.82
CA ALA A 57 -4.72 -6.45 -16.10
C ALA A 57 -3.41 -6.08 -16.79
N ARG A 58 -3.03 -4.79 -16.77
CA ARG A 58 -1.78 -4.28 -17.35
C ARG A 58 -0.53 -4.76 -16.61
N ALA A 59 -0.60 -4.88 -15.28
CA ALA A 59 0.46 -5.49 -14.49
C ALA A 59 0.71 -6.95 -14.91
N ALA A 60 -0.32 -7.63 -15.45
CA ALA A 60 -0.21 -8.97 -16.01
C ALA A 60 0.41 -9.99 -15.03
N GLY A 61 0.04 -9.88 -13.74
CA GLY A 61 0.53 -10.74 -12.67
C GLY A 61 1.90 -10.38 -12.10
N ARG A 62 2.58 -9.33 -12.62
CA ARG A 62 3.82 -8.81 -12.04
C ARG A 62 3.54 -8.17 -10.68
N ALA A 63 4.44 -8.38 -9.73
CA ALA A 63 4.45 -7.61 -8.49
C ALA A 63 4.83 -6.15 -8.77
N PHE A 64 4.45 -5.25 -7.88
CA PHE A 64 4.67 -3.81 -8.05
C PHE A 64 6.14 -3.46 -8.32
N GLY A 65 7.09 -4.06 -7.58
CA GLY A 65 8.53 -3.84 -7.76
C GLY A 65 9.13 -4.39 -9.07
N ASP A 66 8.38 -5.26 -9.77
CA ASP A 66 8.78 -5.88 -11.03
C ASP A 66 8.17 -5.17 -12.25
N LEU A 67 7.44 -4.07 -12.03
CA LEU A 67 6.90 -3.27 -13.11
C LEU A 67 8.05 -2.60 -13.90
N PRO A 68 7.89 -2.44 -15.23
CA PRO A 68 8.77 -1.58 -16.02
C PRO A 68 8.74 -0.13 -15.52
N ASP A 69 9.87 0.58 -15.61
CA ASP A 69 9.98 1.95 -15.10
C ASP A 69 8.99 2.93 -15.78
N ASP A 70 8.65 2.70 -17.05
CA ASP A 70 7.67 3.50 -17.79
C ASP A 70 6.24 3.39 -17.24
N GLU A 71 5.93 2.34 -16.48
CA GLU A 71 4.64 2.21 -15.79
C GLU A 71 4.45 3.24 -14.67
N LEU A 72 5.54 3.83 -14.16
CA LEU A 72 5.54 4.78 -13.04
C LEU A 72 6.05 6.17 -13.45
N SER A 73 6.16 6.43 -14.76
CA SER A 73 6.57 7.73 -15.30
C SER A 73 5.42 8.46 -15.99
N VAL A 74 5.35 9.78 -15.82
CA VAL A 74 4.39 10.64 -16.55
C VAL A 74 4.55 10.56 -18.06
N LEU A 75 5.72 10.18 -18.57
CA LEU A 75 5.97 10.04 -20.01
C LEU A 75 5.27 8.82 -20.61
N GLY A 76 4.98 7.80 -19.80
CA GLY A 76 4.22 6.62 -20.21
C GLY A 76 2.70 6.85 -20.22
N GLU A 77 2.24 7.97 -19.66
CA GLU A 77 0.81 8.23 -19.46
C GLU A 77 0.10 8.76 -20.72
N PRO A 78 -1.22 8.50 -20.87
CA PRO A 78 -2.13 7.82 -19.93
C PRO A 78 -2.13 6.29 -20.06
N GLY A 79 -2.73 5.62 -19.06
CA GLY A 79 -3.01 4.18 -19.11
C GLY A 79 -1.93 3.28 -18.50
N THR A 80 -0.97 3.86 -17.77
CA THR A 80 0.00 3.14 -16.95
C THR A 80 -0.58 2.74 -15.59
N VAL A 81 0.07 1.81 -14.90
CA VAL A 81 -0.26 1.50 -13.50
C VAL A 81 -0.13 2.75 -12.61
N GLY A 82 0.93 3.55 -12.79
CA GLY A 82 1.16 4.79 -12.06
C GLY A 82 0.05 5.81 -12.24
N ALA A 83 -0.46 6.00 -13.46
CA ALA A 83 -1.59 6.90 -13.75
C ALA A 83 -2.87 6.47 -13.02
N ALA A 84 -3.14 5.17 -13.00
CA ALA A 84 -4.30 4.61 -12.31
C ALA A 84 -4.22 4.83 -10.80
N LEU A 85 -3.07 4.50 -10.19
CA LEU A 85 -2.84 4.69 -8.76
C LEU A 85 -2.85 6.17 -8.37
N ARG A 86 -2.32 7.05 -9.23
CA ARG A 86 -2.41 8.50 -9.05
C ARG A 86 -3.86 8.98 -9.03
N THR A 87 -4.72 8.43 -9.89
CA THR A 87 -6.15 8.76 -9.90
C THR A 87 -6.80 8.43 -8.55
N VAL A 88 -6.46 7.27 -7.95
CA VAL A 88 -6.93 6.90 -6.61
C VAL A 88 -6.45 7.89 -5.55
N GLN A 89 -5.18 8.31 -5.59
CA GLN A 89 -4.63 9.25 -4.61
C GLN A 89 -5.26 10.65 -4.65
N HIS A 90 -5.90 11.03 -5.75
CA HIS A 90 -6.60 12.32 -5.86
C HIS A 90 -8.00 12.30 -5.25
N GLU A 91 -8.51 11.14 -4.80
CA GLU A 91 -9.79 11.08 -4.09
C GLU A 91 -9.67 11.63 -2.66
N PRO A 92 -10.69 12.31 -2.12
CA PRO A 92 -10.65 12.88 -0.77
C PRO A 92 -10.37 11.87 0.34
N ASP A 93 -10.93 10.66 0.22
CA ASP A 93 -10.83 9.58 1.20
C ASP A 93 -9.75 8.54 0.80
N PHE A 94 -8.69 8.98 0.10
CA PHE A 94 -7.63 8.09 -0.41
C PHE A 94 -6.97 7.16 0.63
N PRO A 95 -6.82 7.50 1.94
CA PRO A 95 -6.22 6.57 2.88
C PRO A 95 -7.05 5.29 3.04
N HIS A 96 -8.39 5.42 3.14
CA HIS A 96 -9.30 4.28 3.20
C HIS A 96 -9.37 3.54 1.85
N LEU A 97 -9.38 4.28 0.73
CA LEU A 97 -9.40 3.67 -0.60
C LEU A 97 -8.15 2.86 -0.90
N THR A 98 -6.97 3.43 -0.69
CA THR A 98 -5.69 2.72 -0.93
C THR A 98 -5.52 1.55 0.03
N ALA A 99 -6.00 1.64 1.27
CA ALA A 99 -6.00 0.50 2.19
C ALA A 99 -6.90 -0.64 1.69
N ALA A 100 -8.14 -0.35 1.28
CA ALA A 100 -9.04 -1.36 0.74
C ALA A 100 -8.49 -2.00 -0.54
N LEU A 101 -7.94 -1.18 -1.45
CA LEU A 101 -7.33 -1.68 -2.69
C LEU A 101 -6.03 -2.44 -2.45
N HIS A 102 -5.21 -2.04 -1.48
CA HIS A 102 -4.03 -2.78 -1.04
C HIS A 102 -4.43 -4.13 -0.45
N HIS A 103 -5.49 -4.18 0.36
CA HIS A 103 -6.00 -5.44 0.90
C HIS A 103 -6.39 -6.43 -0.21
N ARG A 104 -7.06 -5.91 -1.25
CA ARG A 104 -7.47 -6.69 -2.42
C ARG A 104 -6.29 -7.09 -3.32
N HIS A 105 -5.31 -6.21 -3.48
CA HIS A 105 -4.18 -6.37 -4.39
C HIS A 105 -2.83 -6.11 -3.68
N PRO A 106 -2.46 -6.90 -2.66
CA PRO A 106 -1.32 -6.63 -1.78
C PRO A 106 0.05 -6.75 -2.46
N GLY A 107 0.09 -7.31 -3.67
CA GLY A 107 1.29 -7.37 -4.50
C GLY A 107 1.43 -6.19 -5.47
N LEU A 108 0.39 -5.36 -5.65
CA LEU A 108 0.35 -4.36 -6.73
C LEU A 108 0.00 -2.95 -6.27
N VAL A 109 -0.91 -2.77 -5.31
CA VAL A 109 -1.38 -1.43 -4.91
C VAL A 109 -0.65 -1.00 -3.64
N PRO A 110 0.22 0.02 -3.67
CA PRO A 110 0.87 0.51 -2.44
C PRO A 110 -0.14 1.15 -1.50
N HIS A 111 -0.01 0.90 -0.20
CA HIS A 111 -0.80 1.60 0.81
C HIS A 111 -0.18 2.96 1.10
N VAL A 112 -0.92 4.03 0.81
CA VAL A 112 -0.48 5.40 1.06
C VAL A 112 -1.45 6.08 2.02
N ASP A 113 -0.92 6.56 3.13
CA ASP A 113 -1.65 7.38 4.08
C ASP A 113 -0.95 8.73 4.26
N ARG A 114 -1.43 9.56 5.18
CA ARG A 114 -0.83 10.87 5.44
C ARG A 114 0.61 10.77 5.95
N VAL A 115 0.93 9.77 6.78
CA VAL A 115 2.27 9.58 7.36
C VAL A 115 3.23 9.13 6.27
N THR A 116 2.89 8.09 5.51
CA THR A 116 3.77 7.56 4.45
C THR A 116 3.92 8.57 3.33
N ARG A 117 2.85 9.30 2.96
CA ARG A 117 2.93 10.42 1.99
C ARG A 117 3.96 11.47 2.39
N LEU A 118 3.97 11.89 3.65
CA LEU A 118 4.93 12.90 4.12
C LEU A 118 6.37 12.39 4.12
N GLN A 119 6.58 11.09 4.30
CA GLN A 119 7.92 10.49 4.19
C GLN A 119 8.38 10.36 2.74
N LEU A 120 7.48 10.01 1.82
CA LEU A 120 7.82 9.72 0.42
C LEU A 120 7.90 10.99 -0.45
N LEU A 121 7.11 12.03 -0.15
CA LEU A 121 7.01 13.23 -0.98
C LEU A 121 8.34 13.94 -1.26
N PRO A 122 9.28 14.07 -0.30
CA PRO A 122 10.59 14.69 -0.55
C PRO A 122 11.48 13.91 -1.54
N HIS A 123 11.13 12.67 -1.88
CA HIS A 123 11.91 11.78 -2.74
C HIS A 123 11.32 11.64 -4.16
N VAL A 124 10.23 12.35 -4.45
CA VAL A 124 9.66 12.41 -5.79
C VAL A 124 10.59 13.20 -6.71
N GLU A 125 10.88 12.63 -7.87
CA GLU A 125 11.77 13.20 -8.88
C GLU A 125 10.97 13.73 -10.08
N GLU A 126 11.59 14.57 -10.91
CA GLU A 126 10.98 15.02 -12.15
C GLU A 126 10.70 13.83 -13.07
N GLY A 127 9.48 13.75 -13.59
CA GLY A 127 9.05 12.66 -14.47
C GLY A 127 8.37 11.49 -13.76
N ASP A 128 8.36 11.46 -12.43
CA ASP A 128 7.59 10.49 -11.63
C ASP A 128 6.09 10.72 -11.81
N SER A 129 5.32 9.64 -11.99
CA SER A 129 3.86 9.72 -12.00
C SER A 129 3.33 10.28 -10.66
N ASP A 130 3.80 9.73 -9.53
CA ASP A 130 3.48 10.16 -8.16
C ASP A 130 4.44 9.46 -7.17
N LEU A 131 4.13 9.51 -5.87
CA LEU A 131 4.81 8.81 -4.77
C LEU A 131 5.07 7.31 -5.06
N HIS A 132 4.21 6.68 -5.87
CA HIS A 132 4.36 5.27 -6.25
C HIS A 132 5.68 4.99 -6.99
N ALA A 133 6.23 5.96 -7.72
CA ALA A 133 7.54 5.83 -8.36
C ALA A 133 8.67 5.73 -7.33
N VAL A 134 8.56 6.46 -6.20
CA VAL A 134 9.47 6.36 -5.06
C VAL A 134 9.42 4.96 -4.47
N VAL A 135 8.21 4.46 -4.17
CA VAL A 135 7.99 3.09 -3.64
C VAL A 135 8.62 2.04 -4.58
N HIS A 136 8.43 2.21 -5.89
CA HIS A 136 8.99 1.31 -6.89
C HIS A 136 10.53 1.29 -6.85
N ARG A 137 11.17 2.47 -6.83
CA ARG A 137 12.62 2.60 -6.72
C ARG A 137 13.15 1.98 -5.42
N GLU A 138 12.49 2.23 -4.29
CA GLU A 138 12.89 1.69 -2.98
C GLU A 138 12.80 0.16 -2.94
N LEU A 139 11.72 -0.42 -3.47
CA LEU A 139 11.59 -1.88 -3.58
C LEU A 139 12.68 -2.50 -4.45
N ARG A 140 13.01 -1.89 -5.58
CA ARG A 140 14.07 -2.39 -6.49
C ARG A 140 15.46 -2.26 -5.88
N ALA A 141 15.76 -1.11 -5.28
CA ALA A 141 17.05 -0.85 -4.64
C ALA A 141 17.31 -1.82 -3.46
N ASN A 142 16.24 -2.25 -2.77
CA ASN A 142 16.31 -3.12 -1.60
C ASN A 142 15.76 -4.53 -1.86
N ALA A 143 15.70 -4.97 -3.12
CA ALA A 143 15.00 -6.20 -3.51
C ALA A 143 15.49 -7.44 -2.73
N ALA A 144 16.80 -7.57 -2.51
CA ALA A 144 17.36 -8.70 -1.75
C ALA A 144 16.89 -8.70 -0.28
N ALA A 145 16.91 -7.54 0.39
CA ALA A 145 16.47 -7.42 1.78
C ALA A 145 14.97 -7.69 1.92
N PHE A 146 14.16 -7.17 0.99
CA PHE A 146 12.74 -7.48 0.97
C PHE A 146 12.45 -8.94 0.66
N ALA A 147 13.24 -9.60 -0.20
CA ALA A 147 13.10 -11.03 -0.46
C ALA A 147 13.38 -11.87 0.80
N GLU A 148 14.43 -11.55 1.55
CA GLU A 148 14.74 -12.20 2.83
C GLU A 148 13.61 -12.03 3.85
N LEU A 149 13.11 -10.79 4.03
CA LEU A 149 12.00 -10.49 4.93
C LEU A 149 10.69 -11.17 4.50
N SER A 150 10.42 -11.21 3.20
CA SER A 150 9.24 -11.87 2.65
C SER A 150 9.30 -13.38 2.90
N ALA A 151 10.46 -14.01 2.73
CA ALA A 151 10.65 -15.42 3.04
C ALA A 151 10.46 -15.73 4.54
N ALA A 152 10.86 -14.81 5.43
CA ALA A 152 10.72 -14.98 6.87
C ALA A 152 9.30 -14.75 7.40
N THR A 153 8.52 -13.88 6.75
CA THR A 153 7.20 -13.44 7.26
C THR A 153 6.01 -13.94 6.44
N GLY A 154 6.22 -14.31 5.17
CA GLY A 154 5.15 -14.61 4.22
C GLY A 154 4.46 -13.38 3.64
N ALA A 155 4.82 -12.16 4.08
CA ALA A 155 4.29 -10.92 3.53
C ALA A 155 4.95 -10.58 2.18
N THR A 156 4.25 -9.83 1.33
CA THR A 156 4.82 -9.35 0.06
C THR A 156 5.89 -8.28 0.33
N PRO A 157 6.87 -8.09 -0.58
CA PRO A 157 7.82 -6.97 -0.50
C PRO A 157 7.13 -5.61 -0.32
N LEU A 158 6.05 -5.37 -1.07
CA LEU A 158 5.29 -4.14 -1.00
C LEU A 158 4.63 -3.94 0.38
N ARG A 159 4.00 -4.99 0.91
CA ARG A 159 3.41 -4.97 2.25
C ARG A 159 4.46 -4.62 3.32
N LEU A 160 5.64 -5.24 3.25
CA LEU A 160 6.74 -4.97 4.17
C LEU A 160 7.26 -3.53 4.06
N HIS A 161 7.40 -3.02 2.84
CA HIS A 161 7.75 -1.63 2.58
C HIS A 161 6.77 -0.69 3.29
N ASP A 162 5.47 -0.88 3.08
CA ASP A 162 4.44 0.02 3.61
C ASP A 162 4.43 0.01 5.16
N VAL A 163 4.62 -1.15 5.80
CA VAL A 163 4.80 -1.23 7.27
C VAL A 163 6.04 -0.48 7.72
N LEU A 164 7.18 -0.67 7.06
CA LEU A 164 8.46 -0.09 7.49
C LEU A 164 8.47 1.42 7.34
N VAL A 165 7.94 1.95 6.24
CA VAL A 165 7.78 3.40 6.03
C VAL A 165 6.83 3.97 7.08
N TRP A 166 5.70 3.31 7.34
CA TRP A 166 4.76 3.75 8.37
C TRP A 166 5.35 3.72 9.78
N LEU A 167 6.05 2.65 10.17
CA LEU A 167 6.72 2.53 11.48
C LEU A 167 7.79 3.61 11.65
N SER A 168 8.51 3.94 10.59
CA SER A 168 9.54 4.98 10.60
C SER A 168 8.90 6.37 10.73
N GLY A 169 7.94 6.70 9.87
CA GLY A 169 7.25 7.99 9.87
C GLY A 169 6.38 8.25 11.11
N SER A 170 5.88 7.20 11.76
CA SER A 170 5.12 7.30 13.01
C SER A 170 6.00 7.22 14.28
N LEU A 171 7.34 7.15 14.12
CA LEU A 171 8.31 7.02 15.20
C LEU A 171 8.11 5.77 16.08
N ARG A 172 7.53 4.70 15.51
CA ARG A 172 7.22 3.44 16.19
C ARG A 172 8.24 2.34 15.94
N LEU A 173 9.17 2.52 15.00
CA LEU A 173 10.13 1.48 14.60
C LEU A 173 10.95 0.92 15.77
N THR A 174 11.56 1.78 16.59
CA THR A 174 12.37 1.34 17.75
C THR A 174 11.55 0.49 18.71
N HIS A 175 10.28 0.86 18.95
CA HIS A 175 9.39 0.11 19.83
C HIS A 175 9.01 -1.24 19.22
N ALA A 176 8.67 -1.28 17.93
CA ALA A 176 8.36 -2.52 17.22
C ALA A 176 9.53 -3.51 17.23
N VAL A 177 10.76 -3.02 17.02
CA VAL A 177 11.98 -3.85 17.10
C VAL A 177 12.21 -4.39 18.51
N ALA A 178 12.01 -3.56 19.55
CA ALA A 178 12.17 -3.99 20.94
C ALA A 178 11.17 -5.11 21.31
N LEU A 179 9.92 -4.98 20.87
CA LEU A 179 8.89 -6.01 21.07
C LEU A 179 9.25 -7.31 20.34
N GLY A 180 9.63 -7.24 19.06
CA GLY A 180 10.03 -8.43 18.29
C GLY A 180 11.20 -9.19 18.92
N ARG A 181 12.19 -8.47 19.47
CA ARG A 181 13.31 -9.08 20.20
C ARG A 181 12.88 -9.80 21.48
N GLY A 182 11.90 -9.26 22.21
CA GLY A 182 11.36 -9.90 23.42
C GLY A 182 10.61 -11.20 23.10
N LEU A 183 9.83 -11.21 22.01
CA LEU A 183 9.09 -12.38 21.56
C LEU A 183 10.01 -13.50 21.04
N ALA A 184 11.10 -13.16 20.35
CA ALA A 184 12.05 -14.16 19.84
C ALA A 184 12.91 -14.84 20.93
N GLN A 185 12.94 -14.28 22.13
CA GLN A 185 13.67 -14.82 23.29
C GLN A 185 12.79 -15.64 24.23
N SER A 186 11.48 -15.72 23.97
CA SER A 186 10.48 -16.47 24.75
C SER A 186 10.14 -17.79 24.07
#